data_AF-A0A8J5MRG4-F1
#
_entry.id   AF-A0A8J5MRG4-F1
#
_cell.length_a   1.000
_cell.length_b   1.000
_cell.length_c   1.000
_cell.angle_alpha   90.00
_cell.angle_beta   90.00
_cell.angle_gamma   90.00
#
_symmetry.space_group_name_H-M   'P 1'
#
loop_
_entity.id
_entity.type
_entity.pdbx_description
1 polymer ?
#
loop_
_entity_poly.entity_id
_entity_poly.type
_entity_poly.pdbx_seq_one_letter_code
_entity_poly.pdbx_strand_id
1 'polypeptide(L)'
;MELVYHEKQDGLLCGQHCLNNLLQGQYFTAVDLADIAQQMDQAEQSHMAELGMHTDEFRRFMEQPSVNMDDSGMFSVQVLTSALRVWDLTLVPYASTNALARAARDNPIEQQAYICNFKEHWLTVRKLGHQWFNLNSLLSQPELISNTYLALFLTQLMHEGYSIFVVDGKLPPSEADETLRLHPAQQTTKPRLLSEVSDERNNSNEDSDLKAALAASLANVASSQGEPSHVEGHDDLQAAIQMSLQKASTLHKPHTPTEDDLEKALQLSLSSEGEQATPTNQIVAGPSHEEEYLEAAIRLSLGQHSPEATASSTHDEPDVEEIRKRRLAFLSKQKTP
;
A
#
# COMPACT_ATOMS: atom_id res chain seq x y z
N MET A 1 15.94 17.02 -7.05
CA MET A 1 15.07 16.03 -6.36
C MET A 1 15.30 15.97 -4.85
N GLU A 2 16.38 16.56 -4.31
CA GLU A 2 16.66 16.58 -2.85
C GLU A 2 15.76 17.53 -2.02
N LEU A 3 14.88 18.30 -2.67
CA LEU A 3 14.00 19.25 -1.98
C LEU A 3 12.64 18.68 -1.59
N VAL A 4 12.21 17.58 -2.22
CA VAL A 4 10.93 16.94 -1.90
C VAL A 4 11.15 16.08 -0.67
N TYR A 5 10.35 16.33 0.37
CA TYR A 5 10.36 15.46 1.55
C TYR A 5 9.83 14.09 1.15
N HIS A 6 10.66 13.06 1.32
CA HIS A 6 10.34 11.67 1.01
C HIS A 6 10.90 10.75 2.08
N GLU A 7 10.01 10.24 2.91
CA GLU A 7 10.29 9.25 3.91
C GLU A 7 10.12 7.86 3.29
N LYS A 8 11.22 7.11 3.27
CA LYS A 8 11.20 5.70 2.88
C LYS A 8 10.65 4.88 4.02
N GLN A 9 9.93 3.82 3.68
CA GLN A 9 9.48 2.90 4.71
C GLN A 9 10.54 1.88 5.04
N ASP A 10 10.70 1.65 6.34
CA ASP A 10 11.40 0.52 6.89
C ASP A 10 10.35 -0.40 7.56
N GLY A 11 10.22 -1.63 7.05
CA GLY A 11 9.21 -2.58 7.52
C GLY A 11 7.80 -2.33 6.96
N LEU A 12 6.79 -2.50 7.80
CA LEU A 12 5.36 -2.52 7.41
C LEU A 12 4.61 -1.22 7.76
N LEU A 13 5.30 -0.20 8.26
CA LEU A 13 4.74 1.07 8.76
C LEU A 13 4.30 2.04 7.64
N CYS A 14 3.71 1.52 6.57
CA CYS A 14 3.34 2.30 5.39
C CYS A 14 2.38 3.46 5.69
N GLY A 15 1.51 3.33 6.69
CA GLY A 15 0.58 4.38 7.11
C GLY A 15 1.28 5.65 7.61
N GLN A 16 2.34 5.50 8.42
CA GLN A 16 3.15 6.62 8.91
C GLN A 16 3.77 7.39 7.73
N HIS A 17 4.51 6.66 6.89
CA HIS A 17 5.26 7.27 5.79
C HIS A 17 4.32 7.88 4.74
N CYS A 18 3.15 7.28 4.51
CA CYS A 18 2.09 7.86 3.68
C CYS A 18 1.66 9.24 4.22
N LEU A 19 1.32 9.35 5.50
CA LEU A 19 0.88 10.63 6.09
C LEU A 19 2.00 11.68 6.09
N ASN A 20 3.23 11.29 6.44
CA ASN A 20 4.36 12.22 6.47
C ASN A 20 4.76 12.70 5.07
N ASN A 21 4.73 11.81 4.07
CA ASN A 21 4.94 12.18 2.67
C ASN A 21 3.83 13.11 2.16
N LEU A 22 2.58 12.83 2.54
CA LEU A 22 1.44 13.69 2.24
C LEU A 22 1.59 15.07 2.86
N LEU A 23 2.04 15.19 4.11
CA LEU A 23 2.20 16.47 4.78
C LEU A 23 3.55 17.15 4.47
N GLN A 24 4.46 16.46 3.78
CA GLN A 24 5.82 16.91 3.47
C GLN A 24 6.64 17.23 4.73
N GLY A 25 6.56 16.36 5.74
CA GLY A 25 7.34 16.45 6.97
C GLY A 25 7.05 15.31 7.95
N GLN A 26 7.91 15.15 8.96
CA GLN A 26 7.77 14.15 10.04
C GLN A 26 6.77 14.63 11.08
N TYR A 27 5.47 14.52 10.79
CA TYR A 27 4.41 14.95 11.70
C TYR A 27 3.84 13.83 12.55
N PHE A 28 3.86 12.61 12.02
CA PHE A 28 3.37 11.42 12.70
C PHE A 28 4.50 10.42 12.89
N THR A 29 4.49 9.78 14.06
CA THR A 29 5.27 8.59 14.35
C THR A 29 4.35 7.39 14.47
N ALA A 30 4.91 6.17 14.40
CA ALA A 30 4.16 4.95 14.65
C ALA A 30 3.47 4.95 16.01
N VAL A 31 4.08 5.58 17.03
CA VAL A 31 3.50 5.72 18.37
C VAL A 31 2.26 6.60 18.33
N ASP A 32 2.33 7.76 17.66
CA ASP A 32 1.17 8.66 17.54
C ASP A 32 -0.02 7.97 16.84
N LEU A 33 0.25 7.18 15.80
CA LEU A 33 -0.80 6.44 15.08
C LEU A 33 -1.35 5.27 15.91
N ALA A 34 -0.50 4.60 16.69
CA ALA A 34 -0.93 3.56 17.62
C ALA A 34 -1.82 4.14 18.74
N ASP A 35 -1.48 5.31 19.27
CA ASP A 35 -2.29 6.01 20.28
C ASP A 35 -3.66 6.39 19.71
N ILE A 36 -3.72 6.87 18.46
CA ILE A 36 -4.99 7.16 17.76
C ILE A 36 -5.80 5.88 17.57
N ALA A 37 -5.17 4.79 17.12
CA ALA A 37 -5.85 3.50 16.95
C ALA A 37 -6.43 2.99 18.27
N GLN A 38 -5.64 3.05 19.35
CA GLN A 38 -6.09 2.62 20.68
C GLN A 38 -7.24 3.48 21.22
N GLN A 39 -7.22 4.80 20.98
CA GLN A 39 -8.32 5.68 21.37
C GLN A 39 -9.60 5.34 20.60
N MET A 40 -9.48 5.00 19.30
CA MET A 40 -10.62 4.57 18.50
C MET A 40 -11.19 3.25 19.00
N ASP A 41 -10.34 2.27 19.30
CA ASP A 41 -10.77 0.99 19.87
C ASP A 41 -11.46 1.19 21.22
N GLN A 42 -10.93 2.04 22.10
CA GLN A 42 -11.55 2.38 23.38
C GLN A 42 -12.91 3.07 23.20
N ALA A 43 -13.03 3.98 22.22
CA ALA A 43 -14.29 4.63 21.92
C ALA A 43 -15.34 3.63 21.41
N GLU A 44 -14.96 2.72 20.52
CA GLU A 44 -15.82 1.63 20.04
C GLU A 44 -16.22 0.70 21.19
N GLN A 45 -15.29 0.32 22.07
CA GLN A 45 -15.57 -0.47 23.28
C GLN A 45 -16.56 0.23 24.20
N SER A 46 -16.39 1.54 24.42
CA SER A 46 -17.30 2.32 25.28
C SER A 46 -18.71 2.38 24.71
N HIS A 47 -18.83 2.58 23.39
CA HIS A 47 -20.12 2.62 22.70
C HIS A 47 -20.81 1.24 22.72
N MET A 48 -20.05 0.16 22.63
CA MET A 48 -20.58 -1.20 22.78
C MET A 48 -20.99 -1.50 24.23
N ALA A 49 -20.28 -0.95 25.22
CA ALA A 49 -20.64 -1.09 26.62
C ALA A 49 -21.98 -0.39 26.94
N GLU A 50 -22.26 0.75 26.30
CA GLU A 50 -23.55 1.46 26.40
C GLU A 50 -24.73 0.66 25.85
N LEU A 51 -24.51 -0.14 24.81
CA LEU A 51 -25.52 -1.03 24.22
C LEU A 51 -25.77 -2.31 25.06
N GLY A 52 -24.92 -2.57 26.07
CA GLY A 52 -25.12 -3.60 27.07
C GLY A 52 -23.91 -4.52 27.25
N MET A 53 -23.24 -4.40 28.39
CA MET A 53 -22.02 -5.16 28.75
C MET A 53 -22.19 -6.69 28.87
N HIS A 54 -23.44 -7.19 28.93
CA HIS A 54 -23.75 -8.61 29.08
C HIS A 54 -24.18 -9.29 27.77
N THR A 55 -24.15 -8.57 26.65
CA THR A 55 -24.49 -9.12 25.34
C THR A 55 -23.37 -10.04 24.83
N ASP A 56 -23.75 -11.09 24.09
CA ASP A 56 -22.77 -11.96 23.44
C ASP A 56 -21.94 -11.21 22.38
N GLU A 57 -22.46 -10.10 21.85
CA GLU A 57 -21.75 -9.19 20.93
C GLU A 57 -20.60 -8.46 21.63
N PHE A 58 -20.81 -7.94 22.84
CA PHE A 58 -19.74 -7.31 23.62
C PHE A 58 -18.63 -8.31 23.97
N ARG A 59 -18.99 -9.55 24.32
CA ARG A 59 -18.00 -10.61 24.61
C ARG A 59 -17.18 -10.96 23.37
N ARG A 60 -17.82 -11.09 22.20
CA ARG A 60 -17.13 -11.33 20.92
C ARG A 60 -16.23 -10.17 20.52
N PHE A 61 -16.68 -8.93 20.73
CA PHE A 61 -15.90 -7.74 20.43
C PHE A 61 -14.63 -7.64 21.29
N MET A 62 -14.73 -7.99 22.58
CA MET A 62 -13.57 -8.05 23.49
C MET A 62 -12.57 -9.16 23.16
N GLU A 63 -13.03 -10.26 22.54
CA GLU A 63 -12.17 -11.37 22.11
C GLU A 63 -11.51 -11.12 20.75
N GLN A 64 -12.00 -10.14 19.97
CA GLN A 64 -11.43 -9.80 18.67
C GLN A 64 -10.16 -8.93 18.84
N PRO A 65 -9.11 -9.18 18.04
CA PRO A 65 -7.97 -8.28 17.97
C PRO A 65 -8.41 -6.91 17.43
N SER A 66 -7.61 -5.87 17.70
CA SER A 66 -7.89 -4.53 17.18
C SER A 66 -8.01 -4.57 15.65
N VAL A 67 -9.09 -4.00 15.13
CA VAL A 67 -9.29 -3.83 13.68
C VAL A 67 -8.53 -2.60 13.17
N ASN A 68 -8.15 -1.70 14.06
CA ASN A 68 -7.52 -0.42 13.73
C ASN A 68 -6.00 -0.50 13.60
N MET A 69 -5.37 -1.42 14.33
CA MET A 69 -3.94 -1.71 14.26
C MET A 69 -3.72 -3.23 14.27
N ASP A 70 -3.00 -3.75 13.28
CA ASP A 70 -2.51 -5.12 13.30
C ASP A 70 -1.16 -5.23 14.02
N ASP A 71 -0.85 -6.40 14.58
CA ASP A 71 0.41 -6.72 15.28
C ASP A 71 1.65 -6.48 14.41
N SER A 72 1.44 -6.47 13.09
CA SER A 72 2.45 -6.19 12.06
C SER A 72 2.78 -4.70 11.90
N GLY A 73 2.01 -3.78 12.50
CA GLY A 73 2.17 -2.33 12.34
C GLY A 73 1.39 -1.73 11.16
N MET A 74 0.37 -2.44 10.68
CA MET A 74 -0.55 -1.96 9.65
C MET A 74 -1.69 -1.15 10.27
N PHE A 75 -1.99 0.02 9.70
CA PHE A 75 -3.06 0.91 10.18
C PHE A 75 -4.26 0.91 9.24
N SER A 76 -5.46 0.91 9.83
CA SER A 76 -6.72 1.00 9.09
C SER A 76 -6.89 2.39 8.45
N VAL A 77 -7.78 2.47 7.45
CA VAL A 77 -8.15 3.75 6.81
C VAL A 77 -8.75 4.75 7.81
N GLN A 78 -9.39 4.24 8.87
CA GLN A 78 -10.06 5.06 9.86
C GLN A 78 -9.04 5.80 10.74
N VAL A 79 -7.95 5.13 11.12
CA VAL A 79 -6.81 5.75 11.83
C VAL A 79 -6.21 6.87 10.98
N LEU A 80 -5.94 6.62 9.69
CA LEU A 80 -5.43 7.66 8.78
C LEU A 80 -6.41 8.83 8.64
N THR A 81 -7.71 8.54 8.55
CA THR A 81 -8.74 9.57 8.47
C THR A 81 -8.80 10.41 9.75
N SER A 82 -8.70 9.79 10.92
CA SER A 82 -8.68 10.47 12.21
C SER A 82 -7.43 11.34 12.38
N ALA A 83 -6.26 10.83 12.01
CA ALA A 83 -5.01 11.58 12.00
C ALA A 83 -5.09 12.84 11.11
N LEU A 84 -5.69 12.71 9.92
CA LEU A 84 -5.86 13.83 8.99
C LEU A 84 -6.90 14.85 9.45
N ARG A 85 -7.92 14.45 10.21
CA ARG A 85 -8.91 15.39 10.79
C ARG A 85 -8.27 16.44 11.69
N VAL A 86 -7.17 16.11 12.37
CA VAL A 86 -6.41 17.08 13.20
C VAL A 86 -5.88 18.25 12.37
N TRP A 87 -5.68 18.03 11.06
CA TRP A 87 -5.19 19.02 10.11
C TRP A 87 -6.32 19.68 9.30
N ASP A 88 -7.59 19.50 9.69
CA ASP A 88 -8.77 19.90 8.90
C ASP A 88 -8.77 19.27 7.49
N LEU A 89 -8.17 18.07 7.36
CA LEU A 89 -8.15 17.31 6.12
C LEU A 89 -9.14 16.14 6.20
N THR A 90 -9.83 15.87 5.09
CA THR A 90 -10.75 14.73 5.00
C THR A 90 -10.43 13.85 3.80
N LEU A 91 -10.65 12.55 3.95
CA LEU A 91 -10.47 11.57 2.88
C LEU A 91 -11.81 11.23 2.25
N VAL A 92 -11.93 11.52 0.96
CA VAL A 92 -13.12 11.23 0.17
C VAL A 92 -12.82 10.07 -0.78
N PRO A 93 -13.52 8.93 -0.69
CA PRO A 93 -13.30 7.82 -1.62
C PRO A 93 -13.50 8.25 -3.07
N TYR A 94 -12.55 7.92 -3.94
CA TYR A 94 -12.55 8.30 -5.34
C TYR A 94 -13.73 7.71 -6.11
N ALA A 95 -14.29 6.58 -5.67
CA ALA A 95 -15.48 5.97 -6.26
C ALA A 95 -16.80 6.58 -5.77
N SER A 96 -16.78 7.50 -4.79
CA SER A 96 -17.98 8.07 -4.20
C SER A 96 -18.73 9.02 -5.14
N THR A 97 -19.99 9.31 -4.81
CA THR A 97 -20.85 10.29 -5.50
C THR A 97 -20.61 11.74 -5.06
N ASN A 98 -19.65 11.95 -4.15
CA ASN A 98 -19.29 13.29 -3.66
C ASN A 98 -18.88 14.20 -4.83
N ALA A 99 -19.24 15.48 -4.76
CA ALA A 99 -18.88 16.48 -5.75
C ALA A 99 -17.36 16.55 -5.99
N LEU A 100 -16.56 16.43 -4.94
CA LEU A 100 -15.10 16.44 -5.04
C LEU A 100 -14.57 15.20 -5.78
N ALA A 101 -15.11 14.02 -5.48
CA ALA A 101 -14.74 12.80 -6.19
C ALA A 101 -15.14 12.84 -7.68
N ARG A 102 -16.29 13.45 -8.02
CA ARG A 102 -16.66 13.70 -9.42
C ARG A 102 -15.67 14.65 -10.10
N ALA A 103 -15.37 15.79 -9.47
CA ALA A 103 -14.41 16.75 -10.01
C ALA A 103 -13.01 16.12 -10.20
N ALA A 104 -12.59 15.25 -9.28
CA ALA A 104 -11.34 14.52 -9.40
C ALA A 104 -11.32 13.49 -10.55
N ARG A 105 -12.48 12.91 -10.90
CA ARG A 105 -12.62 12.02 -12.06
C ARG A 105 -12.62 12.78 -13.38
N ASP A 106 -13.26 13.95 -13.40
CA ASP A 106 -13.33 14.78 -14.59
C ASP A 106 -11.99 15.46 -14.86
N ASN A 107 -11.36 16.04 -13.83
CA ASN A 107 -10.10 16.76 -13.89
C ASN A 107 -9.18 16.39 -12.70
N PRO A 108 -8.40 15.30 -12.80
CA PRO A 108 -7.54 14.87 -11.70
C PRO A 108 -6.40 15.86 -11.37
N ILE A 109 -6.03 16.71 -12.32
CA ILE A 109 -4.94 17.68 -12.16
C ILE A 109 -5.27 18.86 -11.24
N GLU A 110 -6.55 19.11 -10.98
CA GLU A 110 -7.02 20.23 -10.15
C GLU A 110 -6.95 19.93 -8.64
N GLN A 111 -6.85 18.65 -8.28
CA GLN A 111 -6.75 18.22 -6.90
C GLN A 111 -5.35 18.48 -6.33
N GLN A 112 -5.23 18.42 -5.00
CA GLN A 112 -3.96 18.66 -4.31
C GLN A 112 -3.19 17.36 -4.05
N ALA A 113 -3.89 16.31 -3.64
CA ALA A 113 -3.29 15.02 -3.35
C ALA A 113 -4.31 13.87 -3.39
N TYR A 114 -3.77 12.67 -3.57
CA TYR A 114 -4.47 11.40 -3.49
C TYR A 114 -3.72 10.48 -2.53
N ILE A 115 -4.47 9.66 -1.81
CA ILE A 115 -3.95 8.50 -1.09
C ILE A 115 -4.50 7.27 -1.78
N CYS A 116 -3.65 6.29 -2.06
CA CYS A 116 -4.07 5.01 -2.62
C CYS A 116 -3.71 3.88 -1.66
N ASN A 117 -4.57 2.87 -1.60
CA ASN A 117 -4.32 1.62 -0.88
C ASN A 117 -4.41 0.44 -1.83
N PHE A 118 -3.41 -0.44 -1.80
CA PHE A 118 -3.48 -1.73 -2.46
C PHE A 118 -2.87 -2.82 -1.60
N LYS A 119 -3.63 -3.90 -1.40
CA LYS A 119 -3.21 -5.08 -0.63
C LYS A 119 -2.45 -4.68 0.64
N GLU A 120 -3.04 -3.79 1.45
CA GLU A 120 -2.46 -3.35 2.72
C GLU A 120 -1.16 -2.53 2.55
N HIS A 121 -1.06 -1.75 1.47
CA HIS A 121 0.02 -0.80 1.28
C HIS A 121 -0.53 0.58 0.96
N TRP A 122 -0.21 1.56 1.81
CA TRP A 122 -0.59 2.95 1.63
C TRP A 122 0.47 3.70 0.85
N LEU A 123 0.06 4.42 -0.20
CA LEU A 123 0.93 5.32 -0.95
C LEU A 123 0.28 6.68 -1.14
N THR A 124 1.12 7.70 -1.31
CA THR A 124 0.68 9.07 -1.52
C THR A 124 1.06 9.56 -2.90
N VAL A 125 0.14 10.26 -3.55
CA VAL A 125 0.39 11.02 -4.77
C VAL A 125 0.06 12.48 -4.48
N ARG A 126 1.06 13.36 -4.46
CA ARG A 126 0.88 14.78 -4.10
C ARG A 126 1.33 15.69 -5.22
N LYS A 127 0.59 16.78 -5.42
CA LYS A 127 0.99 17.89 -6.28
C LYS A 127 1.93 18.81 -5.52
N LEU A 128 3.12 19.04 -6.07
CA LEU A 128 4.12 19.97 -5.54
C LEU A 128 4.49 20.94 -6.65
N GLY A 129 4.27 22.23 -6.42
CA GLY A 129 4.34 23.27 -7.44
C GLY A 129 3.32 23.03 -8.55
N HIS A 130 3.82 22.74 -9.74
CA HIS A 130 3.01 22.50 -10.94
C HIS A 130 3.05 21.04 -11.41
N GLN A 131 3.66 20.14 -10.61
CA GLN A 131 3.98 18.78 -10.99
C GLN A 131 3.44 17.78 -9.96
N TRP A 132 3.16 16.57 -10.42
CA TRP A 132 2.68 15.48 -9.58
C TRP A 132 3.82 14.53 -9.25
N PHE A 133 3.84 14.04 -8.02
CA PHE A 133 4.84 13.09 -7.56
C PHE A 133 4.17 11.88 -6.92
N ASN A 134 4.65 10.70 -7.30
CA ASN A 134 4.43 9.47 -6.57
C ASN A 134 5.43 9.41 -5.41
N LEU A 135 4.90 9.48 -4.19
CA LEU A 135 5.65 9.44 -2.94
C LEU A 135 5.43 8.10 -2.24
N ASN A 136 5.29 7.02 -3.01
CA ASN A 136 5.28 5.67 -2.47
C ASN A 136 6.58 5.45 -1.67
N SER A 137 6.43 5.16 -0.38
CA SER A 137 7.51 4.96 0.57
C SER A 137 8.44 3.79 0.22
N LEU A 138 8.01 2.86 -0.63
CA LEU A 138 8.84 1.80 -1.20
C LEU A 138 9.84 2.30 -2.25
N LEU A 139 9.59 3.47 -2.83
CA LEU A 139 10.49 4.03 -3.84
C LEU A 139 11.72 4.64 -3.20
N SER A 140 12.85 4.44 -3.86
CA SER A 140 14.13 5.03 -3.43
C SER A 140 14.14 6.56 -3.55
N GLN A 141 13.31 7.14 -4.42
CA GLN A 141 13.17 8.57 -4.64
C GLN A 141 11.74 8.89 -5.12
N PRO A 142 11.25 10.13 -4.93
CA PRO A 142 10.01 10.60 -5.54
C PRO A 142 10.00 10.43 -7.05
N GLU A 143 8.96 9.81 -7.57
CA GLU A 143 8.80 9.61 -9.02
C GLU A 143 7.87 10.68 -9.59
N LEU A 144 8.26 11.29 -10.71
CA LEU A 144 7.52 12.37 -11.36
C LEU A 144 6.41 11.79 -12.23
N ILE A 145 5.17 12.19 -11.95
CA ILE A 145 3.99 11.90 -12.76
C ILE A 145 3.66 13.14 -13.59
N SER A 146 3.55 12.97 -14.92
CA SER A 146 3.11 14.05 -15.80
C SER A 146 1.59 14.24 -15.70
N ASN A 147 1.11 15.46 -15.98
CA ASN A 147 -0.32 15.77 -15.96
C ASN A 147 -1.15 14.88 -16.89
N THR A 148 -0.61 14.53 -18.05
CA THR A 148 -1.26 13.63 -19.01
C THR A 148 -1.23 12.18 -18.56
N TYR A 149 -0.20 11.78 -17.81
CA TYR A 149 -0.08 10.43 -17.29
C TYR A 149 -0.90 10.20 -16.02
N LEU A 150 -1.13 11.23 -15.19
CA LEU A 150 -1.85 11.12 -13.92
C LEU A 150 -3.22 10.45 -14.07
N ALA A 151 -4.02 10.87 -15.05
CA ALA A 151 -5.35 10.30 -15.27
C ALA A 151 -5.28 8.80 -15.62
N LEU A 152 -4.32 8.43 -16.47
CA LEU A 152 -4.08 7.04 -16.84
C LEU A 152 -3.58 6.22 -15.64
N PHE A 153 -2.65 6.78 -14.86
CA PHE A 153 -2.12 6.17 -13.65
C PHE A 153 -3.23 5.88 -12.63
N LEU A 154 -4.08 6.87 -12.31
CA LEU A 154 -5.21 6.66 -11.40
C LEU A 154 -6.21 5.62 -11.94
N THR A 155 -6.48 5.64 -13.24
CA THR A 155 -7.37 4.65 -13.89
C THR A 155 -6.79 3.25 -13.80
N GLN A 156 -5.48 3.09 -14.04
CA GLN A 156 -4.79 1.81 -13.89
C GLN A 156 -4.89 1.28 -12.46
N LEU A 157 -4.61 2.13 -11.47
CA LEU A 157 -4.74 1.76 -10.06
C LEU A 157 -6.16 1.28 -9.74
N MET A 158 -7.19 1.96 -10.22
CA MET A 158 -8.58 1.50 -10.02
C MET A 158 -8.83 0.11 -10.63
N HIS A 159 -8.33 -0.14 -11.86
CA HIS A 159 -8.49 -1.44 -12.53
C HIS A 159 -7.74 -2.58 -11.81
N GLU A 160 -6.59 -2.28 -11.23
CA GLU A 160 -5.82 -3.22 -10.41
C GLU A 160 -6.49 -3.49 -9.05
N GLY A 161 -7.52 -2.72 -8.68
CA GLY A 161 -8.27 -2.89 -7.44
C GLY A 161 -7.77 -2.01 -6.28
N TYR A 162 -7.03 -0.94 -6.58
CA TYR A 162 -6.62 0.04 -5.56
C TYR A 162 -7.85 0.81 -5.05
N SER A 163 -7.91 1.01 -3.75
CA SER A 163 -8.82 1.97 -3.13
C SER A 163 -8.15 3.34 -3.13
N ILE A 164 -8.67 4.25 -3.97
CA ILE A 164 -8.15 5.61 -4.11
C ILE A 164 -9.02 6.57 -3.28
N PHE A 165 -8.38 7.50 -2.59
CA PHE A 165 -9.01 8.55 -1.79
C PHE A 165 -8.46 9.89 -2.22
N VAL A 166 -9.35 10.86 -2.41
CA VAL A 166 -8.97 12.26 -2.67
C VAL A 166 -8.88 12.99 -1.34
N VAL A 167 -7.80 13.75 -1.16
CA VAL A 167 -7.59 14.56 0.04
C VAL A 167 -8.29 15.91 -0.15
N ASP A 168 -9.28 16.18 0.70
CA ASP A 168 -9.95 17.47 0.77
C ASP A 168 -9.39 18.30 1.93
N GLY A 169 -9.31 19.61 1.73
CA GLY A 169 -8.77 20.57 2.69
C GLY A 169 -7.49 21.27 2.20
N LYS A 170 -6.84 21.99 3.11
CA LYS A 170 -5.65 22.80 2.80
C LYS A 170 -4.39 22.14 3.36
N LEU A 171 -3.58 21.57 2.48
CA LEU A 171 -2.29 20.99 2.87
C LEU A 171 -1.32 22.06 3.43
N PRO A 172 -0.44 21.69 4.37
CA PRO A 172 0.58 22.59 4.87
C PRO A 172 1.53 23.03 3.74
N PRO A 173 1.99 24.29 3.75
CA PRO A 173 2.98 24.77 2.79
C PRO A 173 4.29 24.00 2.99
N SER A 174 4.95 23.67 1.88
CA SER A 174 6.23 22.97 1.87
C SER A 174 7.24 23.79 1.07
N GLU A 175 8.49 23.81 1.53
CA GLU A 175 9.61 24.44 0.80
C GLU A 175 9.78 23.84 -0.60
N ALA A 176 9.43 22.56 -0.77
CA ALA A 176 9.41 21.87 -2.04
C ALA A 176 8.43 22.53 -3.03
N ASP A 177 7.25 22.94 -2.56
CA ASP A 177 6.22 23.58 -3.39
C ASP A 177 6.70 24.93 -3.91
N GLU A 178 7.30 25.76 -3.06
CA GLU A 178 7.85 27.07 -3.46
C GLU A 178 8.98 26.93 -4.49
N THR A 179 9.88 25.98 -4.27
CA THR A 179 11.05 25.81 -5.14
C THR A 179 10.65 25.19 -6.48
N LEU A 180 9.77 24.20 -6.48
CA LEU A 180 9.31 23.52 -7.71
C LEU A 180 8.40 24.40 -8.57
N ARG A 181 7.80 25.46 -8.01
CA ARG A 181 7.14 26.51 -8.81
C ARG A 181 8.11 27.30 -9.66
N LEU A 182 9.32 27.54 -9.15
CA LEU A 182 10.37 28.31 -9.83
C LEU A 182 11.24 27.43 -10.73
N HIS A 183 11.54 26.21 -10.28
CA HIS A 183 12.41 25.26 -10.98
C HIS A 183 11.72 23.89 -11.07
N PRO A 184 11.05 23.59 -12.19
CA PRO A 184 10.41 22.28 -12.39
C PRO A 184 11.43 21.15 -12.26
N ALA A 185 11.06 20.09 -11.53
CA ALA A 185 11.89 18.90 -11.42
C ALA A 185 11.94 18.17 -12.76
N GLN A 186 13.14 17.70 -13.12
CA GLN A 186 13.36 16.76 -14.21
C GLN A 186 13.75 15.40 -13.62
N GLN A 187 13.01 14.36 -13.96
CA GLN A 187 13.38 13.01 -13.62
C GLN A 187 14.35 12.47 -14.67
N THR A 188 15.58 12.20 -14.26
CA THR A 188 16.65 11.71 -15.16
C THR A 188 16.65 10.19 -15.30
N THR A 189 15.96 9.48 -14.41
CA THR A 189 15.85 8.02 -14.37
C THR A 189 14.44 7.57 -14.77
N LYS A 190 14.33 6.48 -15.54
CA LYS A 190 13.03 5.96 -15.97
C LYS A 190 12.22 5.50 -14.74
N PRO A 191 10.92 5.86 -14.65
CA PRO A 191 10.03 5.34 -13.62
C PRO A 191 9.94 3.81 -13.69
N ARG A 192 9.95 3.15 -12.52
CA ARG A 192 9.75 1.69 -12.41
C ARG A 192 8.26 1.40 -12.34
N LEU A 193 7.83 0.25 -12.84
CA LEU A 193 6.42 -0.11 -12.73
C LEU A 193 6.10 -0.48 -11.28
N LEU A 194 4.95 -0.03 -10.78
CA LEU A 194 4.53 -0.25 -9.39
C LEU A 194 4.41 -1.75 -9.04
N SER A 195 4.10 -2.58 -10.03
CA SER A 195 4.09 -4.05 -9.93
C SER A 195 5.49 -4.62 -9.61
N GLU A 196 6.53 -4.12 -10.28
CA GLU A 196 7.91 -4.58 -10.07
C GLU A 196 8.39 -4.29 -8.65
N VAL A 197 7.99 -3.15 -8.09
CA VAL A 197 8.34 -2.74 -6.71
C VAL A 197 7.64 -3.61 -5.66
N SER A 198 6.41 -4.06 -5.96
CA SER A 198 5.64 -4.94 -5.08
C SER A 198 6.24 -6.35 -5.02
N ASP A 199 6.71 -6.86 -6.16
CA ASP A 199 7.36 -8.17 -6.26
C ASP A 199 8.74 -8.19 -5.59
N GLU A 200 9.51 -7.10 -5.67
CA GLU A 200 10.78 -6.95 -4.94
C GLU A 200 10.57 -7.04 -3.40
N ARG A 201 9.45 -6.53 -2.85
CA ARG A 201 9.13 -6.66 -1.42
C ARG A 201 8.90 -8.13 -1.02
N ASN A 202 8.12 -8.87 -1.81
CA ASN A 202 7.89 -10.30 -1.53
C ASN A 202 9.20 -11.09 -1.61
N ASN A 203 10.01 -10.84 -2.64
CA ASN A 203 11.26 -11.57 -2.86
C ASN A 203 12.36 -11.19 -1.85
N SER A 204 12.41 -9.92 -1.40
CA SER A 204 13.37 -9.47 -0.39
C SER A 204 13.07 -10.00 1.02
N ASN A 205 11.79 -10.14 1.39
CA ASN A 205 11.39 -10.79 2.63
C ASN A 205 11.73 -12.29 2.60
N GLU A 206 11.45 -12.97 1.48
CA GLU A 206 11.85 -14.36 1.28
C GLU A 206 13.37 -14.54 1.38
N ASP A 207 14.16 -13.67 0.75
CA ASP A 207 15.63 -13.72 0.79
C ASP A 207 16.20 -13.40 2.18
N SER A 208 15.53 -12.54 2.97
CA SER A 208 15.89 -12.29 4.37
C SER A 208 15.68 -13.53 5.25
N ASP A 209 14.52 -14.18 5.11
CA ASP A 209 14.18 -15.40 5.87
C ASP A 209 15.06 -16.58 5.44
N LEU A 210 15.34 -16.71 4.14
CA LEU A 210 16.30 -17.69 3.59
C LEU A 210 17.71 -17.46 4.13
N LYS A 211 18.18 -16.20 4.19
CA LYS A 211 19.48 -15.85 4.80
C LYS A 211 19.51 -16.17 6.29
N ALA A 212 18.45 -15.90 7.03
CA ALA A 212 18.33 -16.23 8.44
C ALA A 212 18.36 -17.76 8.67
N ALA A 213 17.64 -18.54 7.85
CA ALA A 213 17.63 -20.00 7.92
C ALA A 213 18.99 -20.62 7.57
N LEU A 214 19.70 -20.07 6.57
CA LEU A 214 21.06 -20.46 6.21
C LEU A 214 22.05 -20.16 7.34
N ALA A 215 21.97 -18.97 7.95
CA ALA A 215 22.80 -18.58 9.09
C ALA A 215 22.54 -19.46 10.31
N ALA A 216 21.28 -19.77 10.62
CA ALA A 216 20.91 -20.68 11.71
C ALA A 216 21.42 -22.10 11.48
N SER A 217 21.37 -22.60 10.23
CA SER A 217 21.90 -23.91 9.86
C SER A 217 23.43 -23.97 9.99
N LEU A 218 24.14 -22.92 9.56
CA LEU A 218 25.60 -22.81 9.71
C LEU A 218 26.03 -22.69 11.18
N ALA A 219 25.28 -21.96 11.99
CA ALA A 219 25.53 -21.84 13.42
C ALA A 219 25.33 -23.18 14.14
N ASN A 220 24.32 -23.95 13.76
CA ASN A 220 24.03 -25.26 14.37
C ASN A 220 25.12 -26.30 14.06
N VAL A 221 25.77 -26.20 12.89
CA VAL A 221 26.96 -27.01 12.53
C VAL A 221 28.19 -26.62 13.35
N ALA A 222 28.32 -25.34 13.76
CA ALA A 222 29.43 -24.88 14.59
C ALA A 222 29.30 -25.28 16.07
N SER A 223 28.07 -25.55 16.56
CA SER A 223 27.79 -25.91 17.96
C SER A 223 27.75 -27.41 18.26
N SER A 224 27.86 -28.30 17.27
CA SER A 224 28.04 -29.74 17.51
C SER A 224 29.51 -30.09 17.79
N GLN A 225 30.03 -29.66 18.94
CA GLN A 225 31.22 -30.28 19.53
C GLN A 225 30.77 -31.43 20.44
N GLY A 226 30.88 -32.65 19.93
CA GLY A 226 30.66 -33.88 20.69
C GLY A 226 31.22 -35.12 19.97
N GLU A 227 32.46 -35.47 20.35
CA GLU A 227 33.17 -36.77 20.23
C GLU A 227 33.31 -37.47 18.84
N PRO A 228 34.52 -37.99 18.50
CA PRO A 228 34.82 -38.54 17.18
C PRO A 228 34.46 -40.04 17.09
N SER A 229 33.36 -40.38 16.44
CA SER A 229 33.12 -41.75 15.95
C SER A 229 33.34 -41.82 14.45
N HIS A 230 34.43 -42.50 14.10
CA HIS A 230 34.84 -43.01 12.79
C HIS A 230 33.66 -43.29 11.83
N VAL A 231 33.50 -42.47 10.79
CA VAL A 231 32.82 -42.86 9.54
C VAL A 231 33.62 -42.26 8.40
N GLU A 232 34.24 -43.12 7.60
CA GLU A 232 34.86 -42.77 6.32
C GLU A 232 33.78 -42.18 5.40
N GLY A 233 34.00 -40.96 4.91
CA GLY A 233 33.02 -40.27 4.05
C GLY A 233 33.12 -38.74 4.02
N HIS A 234 34.18 -38.16 4.59
CA HIS A 234 34.34 -36.71 4.66
C HIS A 234 34.67 -36.05 3.31
N ASP A 235 35.14 -36.82 2.32
CA ASP A 235 35.41 -36.31 0.97
C ASP A 235 34.12 -36.13 0.16
N ASP A 236 33.10 -36.99 0.34
CA ASP A 236 31.86 -36.92 -0.43
C ASP A 236 30.98 -35.74 0.00
N LEU A 237 30.96 -35.43 1.30
CA LEU A 237 30.21 -34.28 1.83
C LEU A 237 30.87 -32.96 1.44
N GLN A 238 32.21 -32.90 1.46
CA GLN A 238 32.96 -31.72 1.05
C GLN A 238 32.88 -31.51 -0.46
N ALA A 239 32.87 -32.59 -1.26
CA ALA A 239 32.60 -32.55 -2.69
C ALA A 239 31.16 -32.12 -3.00
N ALA A 240 30.17 -32.53 -2.21
CA ALA A 240 28.77 -32.11 -2.37
C ALA A 240 28.57 -30.60 -2.08
N ILE A 241 29.24 -30.06 -1.06
CA ILE A 241 29.23 -28.62 -0.76
C ILE A 241 29.93 -27.83 -1.87
N GLN A 242 31.05 -28.33 -2.38
CA GLN A 242 31.79 -27.69 -3.47
C GLN A 242 31.03 -27.72 -4.81
N MET A 243 30.32 -28.82 -5.10
CA MET A 243 29.42 -28.93 -6.24
C MET A 243 28.19 -28.02 -6.12
N SER A 244 27.62 -27.84 -4.92
CA SER A 244 26.55 -26.87 -4.68
C SER A 244 27.03 -25.42 -4.82
N LEU A 245 28.25 -25.10 -4.39
CA LEU A 245 28.84 -23.77 -4.56
C LEU A 245 29.08 -23.45 -6.05
N GLN A 246 29.55 -24.43 -6.83
CA GLN A 246 29.68 -24.30 -8.28
C GLN A 246 28.32 -24.14 -8.96
N LYS A 247 27.30 -24.90 -8.54
CA LYS A 247 25.94 -24.81 -9.09
C LYS A 247 25.25 -23.48 -8.75
N ALA A 248 25.53 -22.91 -7.58
CA ALA A 248 25.07 -21.57 -7.19
C ALA A 248 25.76 -20.46 -8.00
N SER A 249 27.06 -20.62 -8.32
CA SER A 249 27.78 -19.68 -9.20
C SER A 249 27.30 -19.71 -10.67
N THR A 250 26.62 -20.77 -11.10
CA THR A 250 25.99 -20.87 -12.43
C THR A 250 24.54 -20.39 -12.47
N LEU A 251 23.90 -20.05 -11.34
CA LEU A 251 22.50 -19.60 -11.29
C LEU A 251 22.33 -18.07 -11.16
N HIS A 252 23.39 -17.29 -11.24
CA HIS A 252 23.29 -15.82 -11.27
C HIS A 252 24.21 -15.19 -12.32
N LYS A 253 23.91 -15.47 -13.58
CA LYS A 253 24.02 -14.47 -14.64
C LYS A 253 22.62 -14.28 -15.21
N PRO A 254 22.10 -13.04 -15.33
CA PRO A 254 20.98 -12.83 -16.21
C PRO A 254 21.42 -13.25 -17.61
N HIS A 255 20.89 -14.36 -18.10
CA HIS A 255 21.06 -14.76 -19.49
C HIS A 255 20.34 -13.71 -20.34
N THR A 256 21.09 -12.76 -20.89
CA THR A 256 20.69 -12.11 -22.13
C THR A 256 20.74 -13.20 -23.20
N PRO A 257 19.62 -13.56 -23.87
CA PRO A 257 19.68 -14.54 -24.94
C PRO A 257 20.65 -14.01 -26.01
N THR A 258 21.72 -14.73 -26.27
CA THR A 258 22.65 -14.43 -27.36
C THR A 258 22.02 -14.82 -28.68
N GLU A 259 22.37 -14.15 -29.79
CA GLU A 259 21.84 -14.40 -31.15
C GLU A 259 21.87 -15.90 -31.53
N ASP A 260 22.87 -16.65 -31.08
CA ASP A 260 23.00 -18.10 -31.31
C ASP A 260 21.83 -18.94 -30.74
N ASP A 261 21.25 -18.53 -29.61
CA ASP A 261 20.10 -19.23 -29.02
C ASP A 261 18.80 -18.91 -29.77
N LEU A 262 18.70 -17.71 -30.34
CA LEU A 262 17.57 -17.28 -31.16
C LEU A 262 17.59 -17.96 -32.54
N GLU A 263 18.77 -18.12 -33.14
CA GLU A 263 18.95 -18.85 -34.40
C GLU A 263 18.64 -20.34 -34.25
N LYS A 264 19.06 -20.97 -33.15
CA LYS A 264 18.68 -22.36 -32.84
C LYS A 264 17.18 -22.53 -32.64
N ALA A 265 16.54 -21.61 -31.92
CA ALA A 265 15.09 -21.66 -31.71
C ALA A 265 14.31 -21.52 -33.03
N LEU A 266 14.72 -20.60 -33.91
CA LEU A 266 14.13 -20.44 -35.25
C LEU A 266 14.34 -21.68 -36.12
N GLN A 267 15.53 -22.30 -36.07
CA GLN A 267 15.83 -23.50 -36.84
C GLN A 267 15.06 -24.73 -36.35
N LEU A 268 14.79 -24.82 -35.04
CA LEU A 268 13.91 -25.84 -34.45
C LEU A 268 12.43 -25.63 -34.81
N SER A 269 11.97 -24.38 -34.93
CA SER A 269 10.61 -24.08 -35.43
C SER A 269 10.44 -24.40 -36.91
N LEU A 270 11.45 -24.12 -37.74
CA LEU A 270 11.42 -24.40 -39.19
C LEU A 270 11.55 -25.89 -39.55
N SER A 271 12.05 -26.73 -38.64
CA SER A 271 12.20 -28.17 -38.87
C SER A 271 11.02 -29.02 -38.37
N SER A 272 10.01 -28.40 -37.74
CA SER A 272 8.81 -29.09 -37.24
C SER A 272 7.53 -28.85 -38.05
N GLU A 273 7.60 -28.17 -39.20
CA GLU A 273 6.48 -28.06 -40.14
C GLU A 273 6.61 -29.07 -41.28
N GLY A 274 6.16 -30.29 -41.01
CA GLY A 274 6.17 -31.34 -42.01
C GLY A 274 5.42 -32.58 -41.58
N GLU A 275 4.12 -32.49 -41.28
CA GLU A 275 3.14 -33.56 -41.56
C GLU A 275 1.69 -33.06 -41.38
N GLN A 276 0.83 -33.47 -42.33
CA GLN A 276 -0.48 -32.89 -42.65
C GLN A 276 -1.63 -33.36 -41.74
N ALA A 277 -2.64 -32.50 -41.49
CA ALA A 277 -4.07 -32.85 -41.52
C ALA A 277 -5.01 -31.61 -41.53
N THR A 278 -6.12 -31.75 -42.27
CA THR A 278 -7.17 -30.82 -42.75
C THR A 278 -7.99 -29.98 -41.73
N PRO A 279 -8.60 -28.83 -42.14
CA PRO A 279 -9.57 -28.10 -41.32
C PRO A 279 -11.03 -28.42 -41.70
N THR A 280 -11.85 -28.83 -40.73
CA THR A 280 -13.32 -28.83 -40.80
C THR A 280 -13.90 -28.38 -39.46
N ASN A 281 -14.96 -27.54 -39.54
CA ASN A 281 -15.94 -27.05 -38.54
C ASN A 281 -15.80 -25.56 -38.19
N GLN A 282 -16.62 -24.68 -38.77
CA GLN A 282 -18.05 -24.42 -38.47
C GLN A 282 -18.28 -23.99 -37.01
N ILE A 283 -18.40 -22.68 -36.83
CA ILE A 283 -18.90 -22.00 -35.63
C ILE A 283 -20.43 -21.99 -35.72
N VAL A 284 -21.10 -22.60 -34.76
CA VAL A 284 -22.56 -22.51 -34.54
C VAL A 284 -22.78 -21.87 -33.17
N ALA A 285 -23.61 -20.82 -33.15
CA ALA A 285 -24.05 -20.08 -31.97
C ALA A 285 -25.33 -20.70 -31.35
N GLY A 286 -25.47 -20.63 -30.02
CA GLY A 286 -26.67 -20.98 -29.23
C GLY A 286 -26.45 -20.87 -27.71
N PRO A 287 -27.48 -20.69 -26.85
CA PRO A 287 -27.54 -19.53 -25.94
C PRO A 287 -27.63 -19.81 -24.41
N SER A 288 -27.29 -18.76 -23.65
CA SER A 288 -27.84 -18.24 -22.37
C SER A 288 -28.16 -19.17 -21.19
N HIS A 289 -27.35 -19.07 -20.12
CA HIS A 289 -27.67 -19.53 -18.75
C HIS A 289 -27.63 -18.41 -17.70
N GLU A 290 -27.41 -17.15 -18.10
CA GLU A 290 -27.13 -16.04 -17.17
C GLU A 290 -28.35 -15.13 -16.88
N GLU A 291 -29.40 -15.17 -17.73
CA GLU A 291 -30.58 -14.31 -17.55
C GLU A 291 -31.53 -14.80 -16.45
N GLU A 292 -31.54 -16.10 -16.14
CA GLU A 292 -32.46 -16.69 -15.16
C GLU A 292 -32.07 -16.39 -13.70
N TYR A 293 -30.78 -16.13 -13.44
CA TYR A 293 -30.28 -15.75 -12.13
C TYR A 293 -30.49 -14.27 -11.80
N LEU A 294 -30.53 -13.41 -12.82
CA LEU A 294 -30.67 -11.96 -12.65
C LEU A 294 -32.11 -11.57 -12.28
N GLU A 295 -33.11 -12.26 -12.83
CA GLU A 295 -34.52 -12.00 -12.51
C GLU A 295 -34.91 -12.44 -11.08
N ALA A 296 -34.23 -13.45 -10.53
CA ALA A 296 -34.47 -13.92 -9.16
C ALA A 296 -33.98 -12.92 -8.10
N ALA A 297 -32.85 -12.24 -8.35
CA ALA A 297 -32.27 -11.26 -7.42
C ALA A 297 -33.08 -9.95 -7.33
N ILE A 298 -33.71 -9.53 -8.42
CA ILE A 298 -34.49 -8.28 -8.49
C ILE A 298 -35.81 -8.40 -7.71
N ARG A 299 -36.42 -9.59 -7.69
CA ARG A 299 -37.66 -9.84 -6.92
C ARG A 299 -37.48 -9.75 -5.40
N LEU A 300 -36.28 -10.03 -4.89
CA LEU A 300 -35.98 -10.01 -3.46
C LEU A 300 -35.76 -8.58 -2.90
N SER A 301 -35.47 -7.59 -3.76
CA SER A 301 -35.13 -6.22 -3.32
C SER A 301 -36.31 -5.24 -3.24
N LEU A 302 -37.50 -5.61 -3.73
CA LEU A 302 -38.65 -4.71 -3.86
C LEU A 302 -39.68 -4.79 -2.72
N GLY A 303 -39.37 -5.50 -1.63
CA GLY A 303 -40.29 -5.66 -0.51
C GLY A 303 -39.63 -5.44 0.84
N GLN A 304 -39.44 -4.17 1.26
CA GLN A 304 -39.63 -3.73 2.65
C GLN A 304 -39.39 -2.21 2.82
N HIS A 305 -40.42 -1.51 3.32
CA HIS A 305 -40.47 -0.09 3.70
C HIS A 305 -40.21 0.07 5.23
N SER A 306 -39.30 0.98 5.64
CA SER A 306 -39.37 2.10 6.64
C SER A 306 -40.19 2.00 7.97
N PRO A 307 -40.06 2.91 8.99
CA PRO A 307 -38.98 3.81 9.51
C PRO A 307 -38.95 4.00 11.09
N GLU A 308 -38.28 5.08 11.60
CA GLU A 308 -38.34 5.76 12.95
C GLU A 308 -37.30 5.38 14.04
N ALA A 309 -36.74 6.24 14.94
CA ALA A 309 -36.77 7.70 15.21
C ALA A 309 -35.67 8.14 16.23
N THR A 310 -35.40 9.45 16.24
CA THR A 310 -34.74 10.43 17.17
C THR A 310 -34.41 10.13 18.65
N ALA A 311 -33.30 10.71 19.20
CA ALA A 311 -33.26 11.60 20.40
C ALA A 311 -31.83 12.07 20.82
N SER A 312 -31.73 13.28 21.41
CA SER A 312 -30.51 13.98 21.88
C SER A 312 -30.27 13.87 23.40
N SER A 313 -29.02 14.01 23.89
CA SER A 313 -28.63 15.00 24.94
C SER A 313 -27.15 14.91 25.41
N THR A 314 -26.50 16.09 25.43
CA THR A 314 -25.46 16.67 26.33
C THR A 314 -25.04 15.90 27.60
N HIS A 315 -23.82 15.94 28.18
CA HIS A 315 -22.58 16.76 28.09
C HIS A 315 -21.51 16.05 28.97
N ASP A 316 -20.23 16.04 28.59
CA ASP A 316 -19.07 16.40 29.47
C ASP A 316 -17.77 16.44 28.63
N GLU A 317 -17.32 17.66 28.30
CA GLU A 317 -16.10 17.96 27.52
C GLU A 317 -14.92 18.27 28.47
N PRO A 318 -13.69 17.79 28.17
CA PRO A 318 -12.48 18.36 28.73
C PRO A 318 -11.94 19.55 27.92
N ASP A 319 -11.20 20.41 28.62
CA ASP A 319 -10.84 21.82 28.38
C ASP A 319 -10.18 22.17 27.02
N VAL A 320 -11.01 22.59 26.07
CA VAL A 320 -10.63 23.17 24.75
C VAL A 320 -9.88 24.51 24.89
N GLU A 321 -10.04 25.22 26.01
CA GLU A 321 -9.46 26.54 26.23
C GLU A 321 -7.98 26.48 26.62
N GLU A 322 -7.54 25.39 27.22
CA GLU A 322 -6.12 25.17 27.54
C GLU A 322 -5.27 24.96 26.27
N ILE A 323 -5.76 24.16 25.33
CA ILE A 323 -5.10 23.91 24.03
C ILE A 323 -5.12 25.18 23.17
N ARG A 324 -6.22 25.94 23.22
CA ARG A 324 -6.32 27.24 22.54
C ARG A 324 -5.35 28.28 23.10
N LYS A 325 -5.10 28.28 24.42
CA LYS A 325 -4.07 29.12 25.04
C LYS A 325 -2.66 28.75 24.58
N ARG A 326 -2.36 27.45 24.42
CA ARG A 326 -1.06 26.99 23.88
C ARG A 326 -0.85 27.45 22.43
N ARG A 327 -1.89 27.39 21.59
CA ARG A 327 -1.87 27.91 20.20
C ARG A 327 -1.62 29.43 20.15
N LEU A 328 -2.29 30.21 21.01
CA LEU A 328 -2.12 31.67 21.06
C LEU A 328 -0.74 32.08 21.56
N ALA A 329 -0.21 31.39 22.57
CA ALA A 329 1.15 31.61 23.06
C ALA A 329 2.20 31.34 21.97
N PHE A 330 2.00 30.29 21.17
CA PHE A 330 2.88 29.96 20.03
C PHE A 330 2.82 31.03 18.93
N LEU A 331 1.62 31.46 18.53
CA LEU A 331 1.42 32.51 17.52
C LEU A 331 1.99 33.87 17.95
N SER A 332 2.01 34.17 19.26
CA SER A 332 2.61 35.41 19.77
C SER A 332 4.13 35.41 19.71
N LYS A 333 4.78 34.25 19.91
CA LYS A 333 6.25 34.09 19.84
C LYS A 333 6.79 34.20 18.41
N GLN A 334 5.98 33.88 17.39
CA GLN A 334 6.36 34.04 15.98
C GLN A 334 6.19 35.47 15.44
N LYS A 335 5.59 36.39 16.22
CA LYS A 335 5.29 37.76 15.76
C LYS A 335 6.23 38.85 16.30
N THR A 336 7.26 38.50 17.07
CA THR A 336 8.30 39.45 17.46
C THR A 336 9.42 39.45 16.42
N PRO A 337 9.69 40.60 15.75
CA PRO A 337 10.71 40.71 14.70
C PRO A 337 12.14 40.58 15.22
#